data_AF-G8S6W4-F1
#
_entry.id   AF-G8S6W4-F1
#
_cell.length_a   1.000
_cell.length_b   1.000
_cell.length_c   1.000
_cell.angle_alpha   90.00
_cell.angle_beta   90.00
_cell.angle_gamma   90.00
#
_symmetry.space_group_name_H-M   'P 1'
#
loop_
_entity.id
_entity.type
_entity.pdbx_description
1 polymer ?
#
loop_
_entity_poly.entity_id
_entity_poly.type
_entity_poly.pdbx_seq_one_letter_code
_entity_poly.pdbx_strand_id
1 'polypeptide(L)'
;MDLYGTEPEGVESEGMGAAPSVAKLLLELRGRTTVDVKPVGRSIQIRPQGARNVAVHIHPGGVDIAVARNQADEVAATIFGATVKDPDDPVPFVSVEGHLIDTNYDAILAASVQAVELRKAGGPAKAPRAAASGGSGTPRAASTRSAAPKATKSTRPAPRPDRPICPRCKQYELLASGECPSGYC
;
A
#
# COMPACT_ATOMS: atom_id res chain seq x y z
N MET A 1 -5.16 19.69 -59.20
CA MET A 1 -6.41 19.06 -58.72
C MET A 1 -6.00 18.09 -57.65
N ASP A 2 -5.87 18.65 -56.46
CA ASP A 2 -5.53 18.01 -55.19
C ASP A 2 -6.64 17.07 -54.70
N LEU A 3 -6.28 16.33 -53.65
CA LEU A 3 -7.12 15.67 -52.64
C LEU A 3 -7.56 14.23 -52.97
N TYR A 4 -6.80 13.26 -52.48
CA TYR A 4 -7.15 12.37 -51.35
C TYR A 4 -5.80 11.75 -50.91
N GLY A 5 -5.10 12.32 -49.95
CA GLY A 5 -5.51 12.24 -48.55
C GLY A 5 -5.12 10.87 -48.00
N THR A 6 -3.83 10.52 -48.06
CA THR A 6 -3.27 9.40 -47.30
C THR A 6 -3.45 9.77 -45.83
N GLU A 7 -4.51 9.26 -45.22
CA GLU A 7 -4.67 9.26 -43.78
C GLU A 7 -3.46 8.52 -43.20
N PRO A 8 -2.60 9.14 -42.38
CA PRO A 8 -1.74 8.35 -41.52
C PRO A 8 -2.68 7.70 -40.51
N GLU A 9 -3.01 6.43 -40.71
CA GLU A 9 -3.64 5.61 -39.69
C GLU A 9 -2.87 5.85 -38.39
N GLY A 10 -3.59 6.43 -37.44
CA GLY A 10 -3.06 6.80 -36.16
C GLY A 10 -2.33 5.59 -35.58
N VAL A 11 -1.08 5.81 -35.21
CA VAL A 11 -0.44 5.06 -34.15
C VAL A 11 -1.30 5.22 -32.90
N GLU A 12 -2.37 4.45 -32.81
CA GLU A 12 -3.08 4.18 -31.57
C GLU A 12 -2.00 3.63 -30.65
N SER A 13 -1.56 4.50 -29.73
CA SER A 13 -0.60 4.15 -28.68
C SER A 13 -1.29 3.14 -27.79
N GLU A 14 -1.18 1.89 -28.22
CA GLU A 14 -1.79 0.72 -27.65
C GLU A 14 -1.16 0.48 -26.28
N GLY A 15 -1.75 1.16 -25.30
CA GLY A 15 -1.74 0.82 -23.90
C GLY A 15 -0.43 1.02 -23.17
N MET A 16 -0.57 1.76 -22.07
CA MET A 16 0.34 1.87 -20.93
C MET A 16 1.25 3.08 -20.95
N GLY A 17 0.70 4.17 -20.40
CA GLY A 17 1.45 5.36 -20.04
C GLY A 17 0.74 6.67 -20.37
N ALA A 18 -0.29 6.64 -21.23
CA ALA A 18 -0.82 7.86 -21.86
C ALA A 18 -2.33 8.10 -21.70
N ALA A 19 -3.04 7.36 -20.84
CA ALA A 19 -4.35 7.85 -20.40
C ALA A 19 -4.10 9.15 -19.59
N PRO A 20 -4.63 10.32 -19.98
CA PRO A 20 -4.35 11.58 -19.32
C PRO A 20 -4.53 11.52 -17.80
N SER A 21 -5.50 10.72 -17.34
CA SER A 21 -5.80 10.53 -15.93
C SER A 21 -4.76 9.70 -15.18
N VAL A 22 -4.09 8.74 -15.81
CA VAL A 22 -2.98 8.02 -15.18
C VAL A 22 -1.78 8.95 -14.99
N ALA A 23 -1.46 9.75 -15.99
CA ALA A 23 -0.40 10.76 -15.87
C ALA A 23 -0.74 11.79 -14.79
N LYS A 24 -2.00 12.24 -14.74
CA LYS A 24 -2.52 13.13 -13.69
C LYS A 24 -2.41 12.47 -12.31
N LEU A 25 -2.83 11.21 -12.16
CA LEU A 25 -2.72 10.43 -10.91
C LEU A 25 -1.28 10.38 -10.41
N LEU A 26 -0.32 10.07 -11.29
CA LEU A 26 1.10 10.03 -10.94
C LEU A 26 1.63 11.40 -10.51
N LEU A 27 1.23 12.47 -11.20
CA LEU A 27 1.62 13.83 -10.87
C LEU A 27 1.07 14.27 -9.51
N GLU A 28 -0.23 14.07 -9.29
CA GLU A 28 -0.88 14.44 -8.03
C GLU A 28 -0.38 13.60 -6.85
N LEU A 29 -0.16 12.30 -7.05
CA LEU A 29 0.36 11.43 -6.00
C LEU A 29 1.77 11.86 -5.57
N ARG A 30 2.63 12.23 -6.52
CA ARG A 30 3.97 12.79 -6.22
C ARG A 30 3.92 14.15 -5.52
N GLY A 31 2.87 14.95 -5.76
CA GLY A 31 2.64 16.20 -5.05
C GLY A 31 2.17 16.01 -3.60
N ARG A 32 1.54 14.87 -3.28
CA ARG A 32 0.97 14.57 -1.95
C ARG A 32 1.87 13.68 -1.08
N THR A 33 2.69 12.83 -1.67
CA THR A 33 3.52 11.85 -0.94
C THR A 33 4.81 11.50 -1.69
N THR A 34 5.81 10.98 -0.97
CA THR A 34 7.09 10.56 -1.56
C THR A 34 7.01 9.12 -2.05
N VAL A 35 7.05 8.96 -3.39
CA VAL A 35 6.89 7.67 -4.06
C VAL A 35 8.01 7.39 -5.07
N ASP A 36 8.42 6.13 -5.13
CA ASP A 36 9.22 5.57 -6.22
C ASP A 36 8.28 4.96 -7.26
N VAL A 37 8.47 5.35 -8.52
CA VAL A 37 7.70 4.84 -9.66
C VAL A 37 8.60 3.96 -10.51
N LYS A 38 8.26 2.66 -10.60
CA LYS A 38 9.01 1.68 -11.37
C LYS A 38 8.16 1.12 -12.50
N PRO A 39 8.51 1.37 -13.77
CA PRO A 39 7.90 0.66 -14.89
C PRO A 39 8.31 -0.82 -14.86
N VAL A 40 7.35 -1.71 -15.09
CA VAL A 40 7.54 -3.16 -15.14
C VAL A 40 6.78 -3.70 -16.36
N GLY A 41 7.51 -3.86 -17.47
CA GLY A 41 6.94 -4.21 -18.76
C GLY A 41 5.86 -3.22 -19.18
N ARG A 42 4.66 -3.74 -19.37
CA ARG A 42 3.43 -3.03 -19.73
C ARG A 42 2.65 -2.49 -18.51
N SER A 43 3.33 -2.22 -17.40
CA SER A 43 2.68 -1.77 -16.17
C SER A 43 3.57 -0.83 -15.36
N ILE A 44 2.98 -0.10 -14.42
CA ILE A 44 3.68 0.83 -13.53
C ILE A 44 3.43 0.40 -12.10
N GLN A 45 4.49 0.15 -11.35
CA GLN A 45 4.41 -0.10 -9.91
C GLN A 45 4.82 1.15 -9.15
N ILE A 46 3.95 1.59 -8.26
CA ILE A 46 4.18 2.72 -7.37
C ILE A 46 4.45 2.16 -5.98
N ARG A 47 5.53 2.63 -5.37
CA ARG A 47 5.98 2.22 -4.05
C ARG A 47 6.24 3.47 -3.21
N PRO A 48 6.05 3.42 -1.89
CA PRO A 48 6.58 4.46 -1.01
C PRO A 48 8.10 4.55 -1.21
N GLN A 49 8.65 5.76 -1.11
CA GLN A 49 10.08 5.95 -1.33
C GLN A 49 10.91 5.09 -0.36
N GLY A 50 11.87 4.33 -0.89
CA GLY A 50 12.73 3.43 -0.11
C GLY A 50 12.05 2.16 0.38
N ALA A 51 10.75 1.98 0.11
CA ALA A 51 10.02 0.75 0.46
C ALA A 51 10.05 -0.26 -0.71
N ARG A 52 10.00 -1.55 -0.37
CA ARG A 52 9.96 -2.64 -1.36
C ARG A 52 8.55 -3.04 -1.77
N ASN A 53 7.55 -2.68 -0.95
CA ASN A 53 6.17 -3.11 -1.12
C ASN A 53 5.44 -2.20 -2.13
N VAL A 54 4.61 -2.81 -2.98
CA VAL A 54 3.81 -2.11 -3.97
C VAL A 54 2.56 -1.55 -3.30
N ALA A 55 2.37 -0.24 -3.42
CA ALA A 55 1.17 0.46 -2.94
C ALA A 55 0.10 0.52 -4.03
N VAL A 56 0.50 0.85 -5.26
CA VAL A 56 -0.41 0.93 -6.40
C VAL A 56 0.24 0.24 -7.59
N HIS A 57 -0.51 -0.56 -8.33
CA HIS A 57 -0.08 -1.19 -9.56
C HIS A 57 -1.04 -0.80 -10.69
N ILE A 58 -0.52 -0.09 -11.68
CA ILE A 58 -1.28 0.38 -12.85
C ILE A 58 -0.92 -0.54 -14.01
N HIS A 59 -1.92 -1.16 -14.61
CA HIS A 59 -1.76 -2.18 -15.64
C HIS A 59 -2.77 -1.95 -16.80
N PRO A 60 -2.66 -2.66 -17.94
CA PRO A 60 -3.52 -2.44 -19.10
C PRO A 60 -5.02 -2.39 -18.77
N GLY A 61 -5.46 -3.31 -17.91
CA GLY A 61 -6.87 -3.45 -17.53
C GLY A 61 -7.36 -2.49 -16.45
N GLY A 62 -6.52 -1.63 -15.86
CA GLY A 62 -6.93 -0.85 -14.68
C GLY A 62 -5.85 -0.53 -13.65
N VAL A 63 -6.31 -0.24 -12.43
CA VAL A 63 -5.48 0.13 -11.28
C VAL A 63 -5.80 -0.76 -10.10
N ASP A 64 -4.77 -1.35 -9.50
CA ASP A 64 -4.84 -2.12 -8.28
C ASP A 64 -4.24 -1.29 -7.12
N ILE A 65 -5.01 -1.12 -6.04
CA ILE A 65 -4.66 -0.26 -4.91
C ILE A 65 -4.58 -1.10 -3.64
N ALA A 66 -3.43 -1.11 -2.97
CA ALA A 66 -3.25 -1.84 -1.73
C ALA A 66 -4.05 -1.19 -0.59
N VAL A 67 -4.86 -1.97 0.12
CA VAL A 67 -5.70 -1.46 1.22
C VAL A 67 -5.54 -2.32 2.47
N ALA A 68 -5.93 -1.79 3.62
CA ALA A 68 -5.99 -2.60 4.84
C ALA A 68 -7.09 -3.65 4.70
N ARG A 69 -6.83 -4.89 5.14
CA ARG A 69 -7.80 -6.00 5.01
C ARG A 69 -9.17 -5.67 5.58
N ASN A 70 -9.22 -5.01 6.73
CA ASN A 70 -10.46 -4.61 7.40
C ASN A 70 -11.20 -3.44 6.72
N GLN A 71 -10.59 -2.79 5.73
CA GLN A 71 -11.17 -1.67 4.97
C GLN A 71 -11.43 -2.05 3.51
N ALA A 72 -11.07 -3.26 3.08
CA ALA A 72 -11.10 -3.63 1.67
C ALA A 72 -12.51 -3.56 1.07
N ASP A 73 -13.50 -4.11 1.77
CA ASP A 73 -14.90 -4.07 1.36
C ASP A 73 -15.47 -2.65 1.38
N GLU A 74 -15.10 -1.84 2.38
CA GLU A 74 -15.53 -0.44 2.49
C GLU A 74 -14.98 0.39 1.32
N VAL A 75 -13.68 0.30 1.04
CA VAL A 75 -13.05 1.02 -0.07
C VAL A 75 -13.63 0.56 -1.41
N ALA A 76 -13.82 -0.75 -1.61
CA ALA A 76 -14.45 -1.28 -2.81
C ALA A 76 -15.89 -0.77 -2.99
N ALA A 77 -16.67 -0.63 -1.91
CA ALA A 77 -18.01 -0.07 -1.98
C ALA A 77 -18.04 1.43 -2.33
N THR A 78 -16.99 2.18 -1.98
CA THR A 78 -16.90 3.62 -2.32
C THR A 78 -16.50 3.90 -3.77
N ILE A 79 -15.89 2.93 -4.45
CA ILE A 79 -15.39 3.08 -5.81
C ILE A 79 -16.29 2.28 -6.76
N PHE A 80 -17.01 2.96 -7.65
CA PHE A 80 -17.92 2.30 -8.56
C PHE A 80 -17.18 1.31 -9.47
N GLY A 81 -17.65 0.05 -9.47
CA GLY A 81 -17.06 -1.04 -10.26
C GLY A 81 -15.75 -1.59 -9.71
N ALA A 82 -15.38 -1.24 -8.48
CA ALA A 82 -14.20 -1.80 -7.84
C ALA A 82 -14.44 -3.22 -7.30
N THR A 83 -13.39 -4.04 -7.31
CA THR A 83 -13.42 -5.42 -6.79
C THR A 83 -12.24 -5.68 -5.86
N VAL A 84 -12.44 -6.48 -4.81
CA VAL A 84 -11.35 -6.88 -3.90
C VAL A 84 -10.66 -8.12 -4.48
N LYS A 85 -9.37 -8.00 -4.77
CA LYS A 85 -8.47 -9.09 -5.15
C LYS A 85 -7.77 -9.67 -3.92
N ASP A 86 -7.71 -11.00 -3.87
CA ASP A 86 -7.04 -11.77 -2.81
C ASP A 86 -7.46 -11.34 -1.38
N PRO A 87 -8.75 -11.44 -1.01
CA PRO A 87 -9.27 -10.99 0.30
C PRO A 87 -8.65 -11.71 1.51
N ASP A 88 -8.01 -12.85 1.28
CA ASP A 88 -7.25 -13.60 2.27
C ASP A 88 -5.83 -13.08 2.48
N ASP A 89 -5.31 -12.23 1.58
CA ASP A 89 -4.02 -11.57 1.76
C ASP A 89 -4.10 -10.56 2.92
N PRO A 90 -3.04 -10.43 3.74
CA PRO A 90 -3.02 -9.46 4.83
C PRO A 90 -3.07 -8.00 4.33
N VAL A 91 -2.73 -7.74 3.06
CA VAL A 91 -2.94 -6.46 2.39
C VAL A 91 -3.51 -6.70 0.99
N PRO A 92 -4.84 -6.90 0.88
CA PRO A 92 -5.50 -7.14 -0.39
C PRO A 92 -5.40 -5.91 -1.30
N PHE A 93 -5.73 -6.11 -2.58
CA PHE A 93 -5.81 -5.04 -3.55
C PHE A 93 -7.26 -4.77 -3.93
N VAL A 94 -7.64 -3.50 -3.98
CA VAL A 94 -8.89 -3.08 -4.62
C VAL A 94 -8.56 -2.74 -6.07
N SER A 95 -9.18 -3.45 -7.00
CA SER A 95 -8.98 -3.32 -8.44
C SER A 95 -10.10 -2.48 -9.06
N VAL A 96 -9.73 -1.55 -9.91
CA VAL A 96 -10.65 -0.70 -10.67
C VAL A 96 -10.32 -0.82 -12.15
N GLU A 97 -11.34 -1.09 -12.97
CA GLU A 97 -11.16 -1.23 -14.41
C GLU A 97 -10.73 0.08 -15.07
N GLY A 98 -9.93 -0.03 -16.14
CA GLY A 98 -9.32 1.12 -16.81
C GLY A 98 -10.31 2.18 -17.30
N HIS A 99 -11.46 1.73 -17.79
CA HIS A 99 -12.52 2.61 -18.31
C HIS A 99 -13.29 3.36 -17.21
N LEU A 100 -13.09 2.99 -15.93
CA LEU A 100 -13.74 3.61 -14.76
C LEU A 100 -12.81 4.56 -13.99
N ILE A 101 -11.55 4.70 -14.43
CA ILE A 101 -10.55 5.52 -13.73
C ILE A 101 -10.99 6.99 -13.68
N ASP A 102 -11.51 7.52 -14.78
CA ASP A 102 -11.88 8.93 -14.89
C ASP A 102 -13.06 9.27 -13.97
N THR A 103 -14.09 8.41 -13.98
CA THR A 103 -15.30 8.57 -13.16
C THR A 103 -15.01 8.47 -11.67
N ASN A 104 -14.01 7.67 -11.28
CA ASN A 104 -13.65 7.43 -9.88
C ASN A 104 -12.35 8.12 -9.47
N TYR A 105 -11.87 9.10 -10.25
CA TYR A 105 -10.51 9.62 -10.14
C TYR A 105 -10.15 10.07 -8.71
N ASP A 106 -11.02 10.86 -8.07
CA ASP A 106 -10.77 11.40 -6.73
C ASP A 106 -10.71 10.29 -5.67
N ALA A 107 -11.58 9.29 -5.77
CA ALA A 107 -11.60 8.15 -4.86
C ALA A 107 -10.35 7.26 -5.04
N ILE A 108 -9.95 7.01 -6.29
CA ILE A 108 -8.71 6.29 -6.63
C ILE A 108 -7.50 7.03 -6.08
N LEU A 109 -7.44 8.36 -6.24
CA LEU A 109 -6.33 9.16 -5.74
C LEU A 109 -6.26 9.16 -4.21
N ALA A 110 -7.40 9.32 -3.53
CA ALA A 110 -7.45 9.25 -2.07
C ALA A 110 -7.01 7.87 -1.55
N ALA A 111 -7.53 6.79 -2.14
CA ALA A 111 -7.13 5.43 -1.80
C ALA A 111 -5.64 5.17 -2.10
N SER A 112 -5.11 5.73 -3.20
CA SER A 112 -3.69 5.61 -3.56
C SER A 112 -2.76 6.28 -2.54
N VAL A 113 -3.14 7.45 -2.01
CA VAL A 113 -2.38 8.12 -0.95
C VAL A 113 -2.35 7.25 0.31
N GLN A 114 -3.52 6.74 0.72
CA GLN A 114 -3.62 5.85 1.89
C GLN A 114 -2.83 4.55 1.68
N ALA A 115 -2.85 3.98 0.48
CA ALA A 115 -2.08 2.79 0.13
C ALA A 115 -0.57 3.02 0.31
N VAL A 116 -0.07 4.20 -0.10
CA VAL A 116 1.34 4.56 0.08
C VAL A 116 1.67 4.69 1.56
N GLU A 117 0.83 5.34 2.36
CA GLU A 117 1.03 5.46 3.80
C GLU A 117 1.02 4.10 4.50
N LEU A 118 0.06 3.25 4.15
CA LEU A 118 -0.06 1.89 4.65
C LEU A 118 1.20 1.06 4.34
N ARG A 119 1.72 1.15 3.12
CA ARG A 119 2.93 0.42 2.72
C ARG A 119 4.20 1.04 3.30
N LYS A 120 4.21 2.35 3.56
CA LYS A 120 5.32 3.06 4.24
C LYS A 120 5.45 2.63 5.69
N ALA A 121 4.32 2.36 6.36
CA ALA A 121 4.28 1.79 7.71
C ALA A 121 4.79 0.33 7.78
N GLY A 122 5.26 -0.24 6.65
CA GLY A 122 5.82 -1.59 6.57
C GLY A 122 4.81 -2.65 6.19
N GLY A 123 3.51 -2.38 6.31
CA GLY A 123 2.42 -3.35 6.16
C GLY A 123 2.57 -4.57 7.09
N PRO A 124 1.53 -5.39 7.27
CA PRO A 124 1.68 -6.69 7.91
C PRO A 124 2.71 -7.50 7.13
N ALA A 125 3.78 -7.89 7.82
CA ALA A 125 4.82 -8.73 7.26
C ALA A 125 4.18 -9.94 6.57
N LYS A 126 4.53 -10.19 5.31
CA LYS A 126 4.13 -11.41 4.60
C LYS A 126 4.31 -12.59 5.55
N ALA A 127 3.21 -13.23 5.94
CA ALA A 127 3.30 -14.56 6.51
C ALA A 127 4.06 -15.42 5.49
N PRO A 128 5.07 -16.20 5.91
CA PRO A 128 5.78 -17.06 5.00
C PRO A 128 4.74 -17.95 4.31
N ARG A 129 4.61 -17.84 2.99
CA ARG A 129 3.83 -18.78 2.17
C ARG A 129 4.37 -20.16 2.52
N ALA A 130 3.56 -20.94 3.24
CA ALA A 130 3.84 -22.34 3.49
C ALA A 130 3.92 -23.02 2.12
N ALA A 131 5.13 -23.40 1.74
CA ALA A 131 5.35 -24.27 0.59
C ALA A 131 4.63 -25.59 0.88
N ALA A 132 3.51 -25.81 0.20
CA ALA A 132 2.88 -27.11 0.16
C ALA A 132 3.69 -28.01 -0.79
N SER A 133 4.49 -28.92 -0.22
CA SER A 133 4.72 -30.26 -0.80
C SER A 133 5.42 -31.18 0.20
N GLY A 134 4.67 -32.16 0.71
CA GLY A 134 5.21 -33.45 1.15
C GLY A 134 5.04 -33.77 2.63
N GLY A 135 4.07 -34.62 2.97
CA GLY A 135 4.07 -35.34 4.25
C GLY A 135 2.69 -35.63 4.83
N SER A 136 2.02 -36.65 4.29
CA SER A 136 0.88 -37.34 4.89
C SER A 136 1.19 -37.84 6.31
N GLY A 137 0.34 -37.51 7.28
CA GLY A 137 0.42 -38.06 8.64
C GLY A 137 -0.71 -37.56 9.56
N THR A 138 -1.66 -38.45 9.80
CA THR A 138 -2.92 -38.40 10.57
C THR A 138 -2.95 -37.65 11.93
N PRO A 139 -4.14 -37.18 12.36
CA PRO A 139 -4.33 -36.48 13.62
C PRO A 139 -4.46 -37.48 14.78
N ARG A 140 -3.93 -37.15 15.96
CA ARG A 140 -4.27 -37.90 17.19
C ARG A 140 -4.44 -36.97 18.38
N ALA A 141 -5.65 -37.04 18.90
CA ALA A 141 -6.14 -36.37 20.10
C ALA A 141 -5.40 -36.80 21.37
N ALA A 142 -5.34 -35.90 22.35
CA ALA A 142 -5.59 -36.23 23.75
C ALA A 142 -5.95 -34.98 24.54
N SER A 143 -7.20 -34.96 24.97
CA SER A 143 -7.75 -34.02 25.95
C SER A 143 -7.46 -34.55 27.35
N THR A 144 -6.88 -33.73 28.23
CA THR A 144 -7.02 -33.90 29.68
C THR A 144 -6.81 -32.59 30.45
N ARG A 145 -7.88 -32.18 31.15
CA ARG A 145 -7.94 -31.63 32.52
C ARG A 145 -7.37 -30.24 32.80
N SER A 146 -8.33 -29.32 32.99
CA SER A 146 -8.51 -28.45 34.16
C SER A 146 -7.28 -27.88 34.86
N ALA A 147 -7.08 -26.58 34.68
CA ALA A 147 -6.89 -25.63 35.78
C ALA A 147 -7.05 -24.20 35.22
N ALA A 148 -8.11 -23.51 35.62
CA ALA A 148 -8.20 -22.07 35.49
C ALA A 148 -7.33 -21.43 36.60
N PRO A 149 -6.54 -20.40 36.26
CA PRO A 149 -6.35 -19.31 37.19
C PRO A 149 -6.57 -17.95 36.52
N LYS A 150 -7.51 -17.22 37.15
CA LYS A 150 -7.44 -15.80 37.51
C LYS A 150 -7.09 -14.77 36.42
N ALA A 151 -8.14 -14.01 36.11
CA ALA A 151 -8.14 -12.64 35.61
C ALA A 151 -6.86 -11.85 35.96
N THR A 152 -6.11 -11.50 34.91
CA THR A 152 -5.03 -10.53 34.97
C THR A 152 -5.61 -9.13 34.99
N LYS A 153 -5.25 -8.42 36.06
CA LYS A 153 -5.56 -7.03 36.34
C LYS A 153 -5.13 -6.13 35.18
N SER A 154 -5.98 -5.14 34.90
CA SER A 154 -5.67 -3.94 34.15
C SER A 154 -4.39 -3.29 34.68
N THR A 155 -3.34 -3.28 33.86
CA THR A 155 -2.10 -2.55 34.15
C THR A 155 -2.17 -1.21 33.44
N ARG A 156 -2.46 -0.17 34.21
CA ARG A 156 -2.26 1.25 33.85
C ARG A 156 -0.85 1.42 33.24
N PRO A 157 -0.69 2.09 32.09
CA PRO A 157 0.64 2.37 31.55
C PRO A 157 1.45 3.22 32.54
N ALA A 158 2.69 2.82 32.80
CA ALA A 158 3.62 3.60 33.60
C ALA A 158 3.85 4.98 32.96
N PRO A 159 3.99 6.05 33.75
CA PRO A 159 4.39 7.36 33.21
C PRO A 159 5.74 7.23 32.52
N ARG A 160 5.82 7.62 31.24
CA ARG A 160 7.09 7.68 30.51
C ARG A 160 7.99 8.70 31.23
N PRO A 161 9.25 8.34 31.57
CA PRO A 161 10.19 9.32 32.08
C PRO A 161 10.41 10.40 31.02
N ASP A 162 10.33 11.67 31.45
CA ASP A 162 10.59 12.84 30.62
C ASP A 162 12.00 12.73 30.06
N ARG A 163 12.12 12.59 28.73
CA ARG A 163 13.41 12.34 28.10
C ARG A 163 14.10 13.67 27.85
N PRO A 164 15.38 13.79 28.24
CA PRO A 164 16.09 15.06 28.15
C PRO A 164 16.16 15.50 26.70
N ILE A 165 15.68 16.72 26.44
CA ILE A 165 15.77 17.38 25.15
C ILE A 165 17.22 17.85 24.98
N CYS A 166 17.76 17.74 23.76
CA CYS A 166 19.12 18.15 23.46
C CYS A 166 19.37 19.61 23.90
N PRO A 167 20.37 19.88 24.74
CA PRO A 167 20.61 21.23 25.27
C PRO A 167 21.11 22.20 24.19
N ARG A 168 21.62 21.70 23.06
CA ARG A 168 22.18 22.54 21.99
C ARG A 168 21.15 23.13 21.05
N CYS A 169 20.15 22.34 20.63
CA CYS A 169 19.10 22.83 19.73
C CYS A 169 17.71 22.85 20.36
N LYS A 170 17.53 22.29 21.56
CA LYS A 170 16.27 22.31 22.34
C LYS A 170 15.03 21.83 21.59
N GLN A 171 15.21 21.18 20.45
CA GLN A 171 14.14 20.81 19.52
C GLN A 171 13.96 19.29 19.42
N TYR A 172 15.02 18.52 19.65
CA TYR A 172 15.02 17.07 19.52
C TYR A 172 15.30 16.38 20.85
N GLU A 173 14.54 15.31 21.11
CA GLU A 173 14.83 14.38 22.19
C GLU A 173 16.17 13.69 21.94
N LEU A 174 17.01 13.58 22.98
CA LEU A 174 18.30 12.90 22.87
C LEU A 174 18.09 11.41 22.58
N LEU A 175 18.96 10.83 21.74
CA LEU A 175 19.01 9.38 21.59
C LEU A 175 19.41 8.73 22.92
N ALA A 176 19.16 7.43 23.04
CA ALA A 176 19.60 6.63 24.19
C ALA A 176 21.13 6.68 24.43
N SER A 177 21.92 7.05 23.41
CA SER A 177 23.37 7.28 23.51
C SER A 177 23.75 8.66 24.07
N GLY A 178 22.80 9.56 24.28
CA GLY A 178 23.06 10.94 24.69
C GLY A 178 23.46 11.87 23.54
N GLU A 179 23.30 11.44 22.28
CA GLU A 179 23.58 12.25 21.09
C GLU A 179 22.31 12.88 20.51
N CYS A 180 22.50 14.04 19.86
CA CYS A 180 21.42 14.73 19.17
C CYS A 180 21.18 14.09 17.79
N PRO A 181 19.93 13.73 17.44
CA PRO A 181 19.64 13.04 16.17
C PRO A 181 19.89 13.91 14.94
N SER A 182 19.95 15.24 15.07
CA SER A 182 20.18 16.10 13.92
C SER A 182 21.64 16.13 13.46
N GLY A 183 22.61 15.71 14.30
CA GLY A 183 24.05 15.74 13.97
C GLY A 183 24.65 17.13 13.68
N TYR A 184 23.82 18.18 13.67
CA TYR A 184 24.18 19.56 13.30
C TYR A 184 23.91 20.57 14.42
N CYS A 185 23.71 20.09 15.66
CA CYS A 185 23.80 20.86 16.90
C CYS A 185 25.18 20.56 17.54
#